data_AF-A0A6G9AG42-F1
#
_entry.id   AF-A0A6G9AG42-F1
#
_cell.length_a   1.000
_cell.length_b   1.000
_cell.length_c   1.000
_cell.angle_alpha   90.00
_cell.angle_beta   90.00
_cell.angle_gamma   90.00
#
_symmetry.space_group_name_H-M   'P 1'
#
loop_
_entity.id
_entity.type
_entity.pdbx_description
1 polymer ?
#
loop_
_entity_poly.entity_id
_entity_poly.type
_entity_poly.pdbx_seq_one_letter_code
_entity_poly.pdbx_strand_id
1 'polypeptide(L)' 'METTNKQQLEHIPTIKEQGSNVYKPEDIKRWGVERFLNEISPEEPFHFGIDFSEDENQRTDEILEEEKNRK' A
#
# COMPACT_ATOMS: atom_id res chain seq x y z
N MET A 1 -20.50 18.17 -3.25
CA MET A 1 -21.23 17.00 -2.75
C MET A 1 -20.55 15.78 -3.34
N GLU A 2 -19.50 15.30 -2.67
CA GLU A 2 -18.83 14.06 -3.09
C GLU A 2 -19.73 12.89 -2.73
N THR A 3 -20.30 12.25 -3.74
CA THR A 3 -20.99 10.98 -3.58
C THR A 3 -19.93 9.89 -3.54
N THR A 4 -19.41 9.59 -2.35
CA THR A 4 -18.60 8.37 -2.14
C THR A 4 -19.46 7.20 -2.57
N ASN A 5 -19.11 6.61 -3.72
CA ASN A 5 -19.77 5.44 -4.27
C ASN A 5 -19.41 4.28 -3.35
N LYS A 6 -20.24 4.03 -2.33
CA LYS A 6 -20.06 2.91 -1.41
C LYS A 6 -20.21 1.64 -2.23
N GLN A 7 -19.09 1.07 -2.68
CA GLN A 7 -19.06 -0.21 -3.35
C GLN A 7 -19.89 -1.19 -2.52
N GLN A 8 -20.84 -1.87 -3.17
CA GLN A 8 -21.63 -2.89 -2.50
C GLN A 8 -20.66 -3.97 -2.00
N LEU A 9 -20.47 -3.98 -0.68
CA LEU A 9 -19.52 -4.85 -0.04
C LEU A 9 -19.95 -6.31 -0.21
N GLU A 10 -19.04 -7.15 -0.71
CA GLU A 10 -19.24 -8.59 -0.83
C GLU A 10 -19.57 -9.21 0.54
N HIS A 11 -20.50 -10.18 0.56
CA HIS A 11 -20.82 -10.94 1.76
C HIS A 11 -19.63 -11.81 2.18
N ILE A 12 -19.20 -11.69 3.44
CA ILE A 12 -18.19 -12.57 4.04
C ILE A 12 -18.93 -13.68 4.79
N PRO A 13 -18.87 -14.94 4.33
CA PRO A 13 -19.53 -16.04 5.02
C PRO A 13 -18.89 -16.28 6.38
N THR A 14 -19.70 -16.52 7.40
CA THR A 14 -19.24 -16.88 8.74
C THR A 14 -18.60 -18.27 8.74
N ILE A 15 -17.75 -18.52 9.75
CA ILE A 15 -17.13 -19.83 10.00
C ILE A 15 -18.18 -20.96 10.03
N LYS A 16 -19.35 -20.68 10.63
CA LYS A 16 -20.49 -21.60 10.70
C LYS A 16 -21.08 -21.91 9.33
N GLU A 17 -21.25 -20.90 8.47
CA GLU A 17 -21.78 -21.07 7.11
C GLU A 17 -20.82 -21.85 6.20
N GLN A 18 -19.51 -21.77 6.47
CA GLN A 18 -18.50 -22.55 5.77
C GLN A 18 -18.38 -24.01 6.27
N GLY A 19 -19.06 -24.37 7.37
CA GLY A 19 -18.94 -25.71 7.98
C GLY A 19 -17.52 -26.01 8.49
N SER A 20 -16.72 -24.98 8.75
CA SER A 20 -15.34 -25.06 9.22
C SER A 20 -15.24 -24.53 10.66
N ASN A 21 -14.07 -24.64 11.27
CA ASN A 21 -13.73 -23.94 12.52
C ASN A 21 -12.79 -22.75 12.28
N VAL A 22 -12.27 -22.61 11.06
CA VAL A 22 -11.29 -21.58 10.67
C VAL A 22 -11.52 -21.14 9.23
N TYR A 23 -11.17 -19.89 8.93
CA TYR A 23 -11.03 -19.41 7.55
C TYR A 23 -9.79 -20.02 6.91
N LYS A 24 -9.87 -20.27 5.60
CA LYS A 24 -8.69 -20.66 4.84
C LYS A 24 -7.75 -19.46 4.67
N PRO A 25 -6.44 -19.67 4.47
CA PRO A 25 -5.51 -18.58 4.22
C PRO A 25 -5.93 -17.67 3.06
N GLU A 26 -6.52 -18.24 1.99
CA GLU A 26 -7.00 -17.49 0.83
C GLU A 26 -8.17 -16.56 1.20
N ASP A 27 -9.08 -17.03 2.04
CA ASP A 27 -10.22 -16.26 2.55
C ASP A 27 -9.76 -15.09 3.42
N ILE A 28 -8.77 -15.33 4.29
CA ILE A 28 -8.17 -14.29 5.14
C ILE A 28 -7.49 -13.22 4.29
N LYS A 29 -6.76 -13.63 3.24
CA LYS A 29 -6.11 -12.70 2.33
C LYS A 29 -7.14 -11.82 1.61
N ARG A 30 -8.18 -12.42 1.02
CA ARG A 30 -9.19 -11.72 0.23
C ARG A 30 -10.10 -10.83 1.07
N TRP A 31 -10.71 -11.38 2.11
CA TRP A 31 -11.73 -10.66 2.89
C TRP A 31 -11.16 -9.87 4.07
N GLY A 32 -10.00 -10.27 4.57
CA GLY A 32 -9.30 -9.54 5.63
C GLY A 32 -8.37 -8.49 5.04
N VAL A 33 -7.31 -8.94 4.37
CA VAL A 33 -6.19 -8.06 3.98
C VAL A 33 -6.56 -7.16 2.80
N GLU A 34 -6.97 -7.73 1.66
CA GLU A 34 -7.23 -6.97 0.43
C GLU A 34 -8.40 -5.99 0.64
N ARG A 35 -9.48 -6.45 1.26
CA ARG A 35 -10.62 -5.58 1.57
C ARG A 35 -10.26 -4.42 2.51
N PHE A 36 -9.47 -4.69 3.56
CA PHE A 36 -9.01 -3.64 4.46
C PHE A 36 -8.14 -2.63 3.71
N LEU A 37 -7.16 -3.11 2.94
CA LEU A 37 -6.27 -2.26 2.16
C LEU A 37 -7.04 -1.44 1.12
N ASN A 38 -8.06 -1.99 0.46
CA ASN A 38 -8.88 -1.23 -0.49
C ASN A 38 -9.67 -0.10 0.19
N GLU A 39 -10.08 -0.26 1.45
CA GLU A 39 -10.80 0.77 2.20
C GLU A 39 -9.87 1.86 2.74
N ILE A 40 -8.67 1.49 3.19
CA ILE A 40 -7.76 2.40 3.91
C ILE A 40 -6.60 2.93 3.06
N SER A 41 -6.24 2.24 1.97
CA SER A 41 -5.16 2.68 1.11
C SER A 41 -5.67 3.82 0.24
N PRO A 42 -4.90 4.91 0.12
CA PRO A 42 -5.20 5.94 -0.86
C PRO A 42 -5.28 5.33 -2.26
N GLU A 43 -6.29 5.73 -3.05
CA GLU A 43 -6.41 5.32 -4.46
C GLU A 43 -5.26 5.87 -5.30
N GLU A 44 -4.71 7.02 -4.90
CA GLU A 44 -3.56 7.64 -5.54
C GLU A 44 -2.26 7.24 -4.84
N PRO A 45 -1.16 7.08 -5.59
CA PRO A 45 0.15 6.84 -5.01
C PRO A 45 0.48 7.92 -3.98
N PHE A 46 0.90 7.50 -2.79
CA PHE A 46 1.39 8.42 -1.77
C PHE A 46 2.60 9.17 -2.35
N HIS A 47 2.41 10.44 -2.71
CA HIS A 47 3.53 11.30 -3.10
C HIS A 47 4.34 11.63 -1.85
N PHE A 48 5.41 10.86 -1.66
CA PHE A 48 6.44 11.18 -0.67
C PHE A 48 7.29 12.31 -1.27
N GLY A 49 6.84 13.55 -1.09
CA GLY A 49 7.55 14.75 -1.54
C GLY A 49 8.78 15.00 -0.67
N ILE A 50 9.88 14.27 -0.91
CA ILE A 50 11.21 14.79 -0.55
C ILE A 50 11.66 15.61 -1.75
N ASP A 51 11.37 16.90 -1.70
CA ASP A 51 12.02 17.84 -2.60
C ASP A 51 13.37 18.17 -1.97
N PHE A 52 14.43 17.54 -2.49
CA PHE A 52 15.78 17.97 -2.17
C PHE A 52 16.05 19.30 -2.86
N SER A 53 16.61 20.25 -2.13
CA SER A 53 17.11 21.49 -2.71
C SER A 53 18.21 21.21 -3.75
N GLU A 54 18.43 22.16 -4.66
CA GLU A 54 19.49 22.05 -5.68
C GLU A 54 20.87 21.80 -5.03
N ASP A 55 21.13 22.43 -3.87
CA ASP A 55 22.34 22.23 -3.07
C ASP A 55 22.46 20.80 -2.50
N GLU A 56 21.35 20.21 -2.03
CA GLU A 56 21.33 18.83 -1.51
C GLU A 56 21.53 17.80 -2.62
N ASN A 57 20.98 18.05 -3.80
CA ASN A 57 21.19 17.22 -4.97
C ASN A 57 22.65 17.27 -5.42
N GLN A 58 23.22 18.48 -5.53
CA GLN A 58 24.63 18.66 -5.90
C GLN A 58 25.56 17.94 -4.93
N ARG A 59 25.32 18.07 -3.62
CA ARG A 59 26.11 17.37 -2.61
C ARG A 59 26.00 15.84 -2.73
N THR A 60 24.82 15.35 -3.10
CA THR A 60 24.60 13.90 -3.29
C THR A 60 25.36 13.41 -4.52
N ASP A 61 25.36 14.17 -5.61
CA ASP A 61 26.09 13.84 -6.84
C ASP A 61 27.60 13.78 -6.61
N GLU A 62 28.15 14.73 -5.85
CA GLU A 62 29.57 14.75 -5.47
C GLU A 62 29.97 13.48 -4.71
N ILE A 63 29.17 13.07 -3.72
CA ILE A 63 29.41 11.83 -2.94
C ILE A 63 29.34 10.60 -3.84
N LEU A 64 28.38 10.53 -4.76
CA LEU A 64 28.22 9.40 -5.67
C LEU A 64 29.40 9.28 -6.64
N GLU A 65 29.96 10.41 -7.07
CA GLU A 65 31.13 10.46 -7.95
C GLU A 65 32.42 10.03 -7.22
N GLU A 66 32.60 10.47 -5.97
CA GLU A 66 33.70 10.02 -5.10
C GLU A 66 33.68 8.50 -4.88
N GLU A 67 32.50 7.93 -4.59
CA GLU A 67 32.36 6.48 -4.35
C GLU A 67 32.54 5.65 -5.64
N LYS A 68 32.15 6.16 -6.82
CA LYS A 68 32.43 5.51 -8.10
C LYS A 68 33.93 5.44 -8.40
N ASN A 69 34.65 6.51 -8.10
CA ASN A 69 36.09 6.64 -8.38
C ASN A 69 36.98 5.98 -7.31
N ARG A 70 36.38 5.49 -6.22
CA ARG A 70 37.06 4.74 -5.15
C ARG A 70 37.27 3.24 -5.46
N LYS A 71 36.80 2.75 -6.60
CA LYS A 71 37.03 1.38 -7.10
C LYS A 71 38.28 1.28 -7.95
#